data_AF-A0A852XD59-F1
#
_entry.id   AF-A0A852XD59-F1
#
_cell.length_a   1.000
_cell.length_b   1.000
_cell.length_c   1.000
_cell.angle_alpha   90.00
_cell.angle_beta   90.00
_cell.angle_gamma   90.00
#
_symmetry.space_group_name_H-M   'P 1'
#
loop_
_entity.id
_entity.type
_entity.pdbx_description
1 polymer ?
#
loop_
_entity_poly.entity_id
_entity_poly.type
_entity_poly.pdbx_seq_one_letter_code
_entity_poly.pdbx_strand_id
1 'polypeptide(L)'
;MDLLDVLLWMVWVWAVLACIWLLVWIGIDIFRDRELSGWAKAGWVIFLVLVPFIAALVYLIARGDSMAERERQRQADAMREHADYIRSVAGTSPSAEIDQAAGLLDAGVISREEFDALKAKSLA
;
A
#
# COMPACT_ATOMS: atom_id res chain seq x y z
N MET A 1 -44.06 -11.28 -26.79
CA MET A 1 -43.02 -10.78 -25.87
C MET A 1 -42.89 -9.32 -26.15
N ASP A 2 -43.25 -8.48 -25.19
CA ASP A 2 -43.12 -7.04 -25.33
C ASP A 2 -41.64 -6.63 -25.29
N LEU A 3 -41.31 -5.43 -25.76
CA LEU A 3 -39.94 -4.92 -25.75
C LEU A 3 -39.32 -4.98 -24.34
N LEU A 4 -40.12 -4.72 -23.31
CA LEU A 4 -39.71 -4.80 -21.91
C LEU A 4 -39.38 -6.24 -21.49
N ASP A 5 -40.13 -7.24 -21.96
CA ASP A 5 -39.84 -8.65 -21.67
C ASP A 5 -38.52 -9.09 -22.28
N VAL A 6 -38.26 -8.67 -23.52
CA VAL A 6 -37.01 -8.96 -24.22
C VAL A 6 -35.83 -8.28 -23.54
N LEU A 7 -36.00 -7.02 -23.11
CA LEU A 7 -34.97 -6.29 -22.37
C LEU A 7 -34.69 -6.93 -21.01
N LEU A 8 -35.73 -7.30 -20.25
CA LEU A 8 -35.61 -8.00 -18.98
C LEU A 8 -34.92 -9.35 -19.15
N TRP A 9 -35.28 -10.11 -20.18
CA TRP A 9 -34.64 -11.38 -20.49
C TRP A 9 -33.15 -11.21 -20.84
N MET A 10 -32.80 -10.19 -21.62
CA MET A 10 -31.41 -9.87 -21.94
C MET A 10 -30.59 -9.52 -20.70
N VAL A 11 -31.15 -8.70 -19.78
CA VAL A 11 -30.53 -8.38 -18.49
C VAL A 11 -30.37 -9.64 -17.64
N TRP A 12 -31.37 -10.52 -17.63
CA TRP A 12 -31.33 -11.76 -16.85
C TRP A 12 -30.23 -12.71 -17.36
N VAL A 13 -30.16 -12.92 -18.67
CA VAL A 13 -29.10 -13.73 -19.29
C VAL A 13 -27.73 -13.11 -19.01
N TRP A 14 -27.59 -11.80 -19.15
CA TRP A 14 -26.34 -11.10 -18.81
C TRP A 14 -25.97 -11.29 -17.34
N ALA A 15 -26.92 -11.16 -16.42
CA ALA A 15 -26.70 -11.34 -14.98
C ALA A 15 -26.25 -12.77 -14.64
N VAL A 16 -26.82 -13.79 -15.29
CA VAL A 16 -26.38 -15.19 -15.13
C VAL A 16 -24.96 -15.37 -15.64
N LEU A 17 -24.66 -14.87 -16.84
CA LEU A 17 -23.32 -14.96 -17.41
C LEU A 17 -22.29 -14.24 -16.55
N ALA A 18 -22.63 -13.04 -16.04
CA ALA A 18 -21.80 -12.28 -15.11
C ALA A 18 -21.61 -13.05 -13.79
N CYS A 19 -22.66 -13.70 -13.27
CA CYS A 19 -22.57 -14.54 -12.07
C CYS A 19 -21.61 -15.72 -12.29
N ILE A 20 -21.76 -16.46 -13.40
CA ILE A 20 -20.86 -17.57 -13.74
C ILE A 20 -19.42 -17.08 -13.87
N TRP A 21 -19.20 -15.96 -14.57
CA TRP A 21 -17.88 -15.35 -14.69
C TRP A 21 -17.28 -14.96 -13.34
N LEU A 22 -18.08 -14.38 -12.45
CA LEU A 22 -17.67 -14.04 -11.09
C LEU A 22 -17.27 -15.28 -10.29
N LEU A 23 -18.03 -16.37 -10.40
CA LEU A 23 -17.71 -17.64 -9.72
C LEU A 23 -16.39 -18.22 -10.23
N VAL A 24 -16.17 -18.21 -11.55
CA VAL A 24 -14.90 -18.66 -12.14
C VAL A 24 -13.73 -17.79 -11.67
N TRP A 25 -13.93 -16.46 -11.64
CA TRP A 25 -12.90 -15.52 -11.21
C TRP A 25 -12.51 -15.70 -9.73
N ILE A 26 -13.50 -15.82 -8.84
CA ILE A 26 -13.27 -16.13 -7.41
C ILE A 26 -12.59 -17.49 -7.27
N GLY A 27 -13.01 -18.49 -8.05
CA GLY A 27 -12.35 -19.79 -8.10
C GLY A 27 -10.87 -19.68 -8.44
N ILE A 28 -10.53 -18.98 -9.52
CA ILE A 28 -9.14 -18.74 -9.94
C ILE A 28 -8.36 -18.03 -8.81
N ASP A 29 -8.94 -17.04 -8.15
CA ASP A 29 -8.28 -16.32 -7.06
C ASP A 29 -8.06 -17.21 -5.82
N ILE A 30 -8.97 -18.13 -5.51
CA ILE A 30 -8.78 -19.17 -4.49
C ILE A 30 -7.62 -20.09 -4.86
N PHE A 31 -7.53 -20.52 -6.12
CA PHE A 31 -6.45 -21.40 -6.56
C PHE A 31 -5.08 -20.69 -6.61
N ARG A 32 -5.04 -19.41 -6.97
CA ARG A 32 -3.81 -18.59 -7.07
C ARG A 32 -3.15 -18.33 -5.72
N ASP A 33 -3.93 -18.28 -4.65
CA ASP A 33 -3.42 -18.13 -3.31
C ASP A 33 -2.68 -19.40 -2.86
N ARG A 34 -1.39 -19.25 -2.57
CA ARG A 34 -0.49 -20.34 -2.18
C ARG A 34 -0.48 -20.58 -0.68
N GLU A 35 -1.07 -19.69 0.11
CA GLU A 35 -1.11 -19.80 1.57
C GLU A 35 -2.29 -20.67 2.04
N LEU A 36 -3.33 -20.81 1.21
CA LEU A 36 -4.48 -21.68 1.51
C LEU A 36 -4.18 -23.17 1.29
N SER A 37 -4.51 -23.97 2.31
CA SER A 37 -4.48 -25.43 2.24
C SER A 37 -5.48 -25.98 1.21
N GLY A 38 -5.18 -27.13 0.62
CA GLY A 38 -6.04 -27.76 -0.39
C GLY A 38 -7.46 -28.05 0.11
N TRP A 39 -7.61 -28.41 1.39
CA TRP A 39 -8.91 -28.62 2.03
C TRP A 39 -9.73 -27.33 2.17
N ALA A 40 -9.08 -26.21 2.49
CA ALA A 40 -9.74 -24.92 2.55
C ALA A 40 -10.24 -24.48 1.16
N LYS A 41 -9.45 -24.74 0.10
CA LYS A 41 -9.87 -24.50 -1.29
C LYS A 41 -11.12 -25.30 -1.67
N ALA A 42 -11.15 -26.59 -1.32
CA ALA A 42 -12.30 -27.45 -1.58
C ALA A 42 -13.57 -26.97 -0.86
N GLY A 43 -13.45 -26.58 0.42
CA GLY A 43 -14.56 -26.02 1.19
C GLY A 43 -15.11 -24.72 0.57
N TRP A 44 -14.22 -23.83 0.12
CA TRP A 44 -14.59 -22.60 -0.56
C TRP A 44 -15.36 -22.85 -1.86
N VAL A 45 -14.92 -23.81 -2.68
CA VAL A 45 -15.61 -24.15 -3.94
C VAL A 45 -17.02 -24.70 -3.66
N ILE A 46 -17.17 -25.60 -2.68
CA ILE A 46 -18.49 -26.12 -2.30
C ILE A 46 -19.41 -25.00 -1.81
N PHE A 47 -18.89 -24.11 -0.96
CA PHE A 47 -19.66 -22.98 -0.42
C PHE A 47 -20.10 -22.01 -1.53
N LEU A 48 -19.22 -21.76 -2.50
CA LEU A 48 -19.47 -20.90 -3.66
C LEU A 48 -20.55 -21.45 -4.60
N VAL A 49 -20.61 -22.77 -4.78
CA VAL A 49 -21.62 -23.43 -5.62
C VAL A 49 -22.98 -23.48 -4.93
N LEU A 50 -23.02 -23.77 -3.63
CA LEU A 50 -24.28 -23.92 -2.90
C LEU A 50 -24.95 -22.57 -2.59
N VAL A 51 -24.16 -21.54 -2.30
CA VAL A 51 -24.67 -20.25 -1.81
C VAL A 51 -23.83 -19.10 -2.39
N PRO A 52 -23.92 -18.81 -3.70
CA PRO A 52 -22.99 -17.92 -4.39
C PRO A 52 -22.97 -16.49 -3.85
N PHE A 53 -24.14 -15.92 -3.51
CA PHE A 53 -24.22 -14.56 -2.96
C PHE A 53 -23.59 -14.45 -1.56
N ILE A 54 -23.85 -15.43 -0.70
CA ILE A 54 -23.28 -15.46 0.65
C ILE A 54 -21.78 -15.76 0.58
N ALA A 55 -21.38 -16.70 -0.28
CA ALA A 55 -19.98 -17.02 -0.53
C ALA A 55 -19.21 -15.79 -1.00
N ALA A 56 -19.73 -15.01 -1.94
CA ALA A 56 -19.10 -13.77 -2.38
C ALA A 56 -18.94 -12.74 -1.24
N LEU A 57 -19.94 -12.59 -0.37
CA LEU A 57 -19.85 -11.69 0.79
C LEU A 57 -18.81 -12.16 1.81
N VAL A 58 -18.87 -13.43 2.22
CA VAL A 58 -17.90 -14.00 3.17
C VAL A 58 -16.50 -13.93 2.59
N TYR A 59 -16.36 -14.15 1.29
CA TYR A 59 -15.10 -14.05 0.58
C TYR A 59 -14.52 -12.64 0.64
N LEU A 60 -15.34 -11.61 0.37
CA LEU A 60 -14.92 -10.23 0.45
C LEU A 60 -14.48 -9.85 1.87
N ILE A 61 -15.15 -10.36 2.90
CA ILE A 61 -14.78 -10.12 4.30
C ILE A 61 -13.47 -10.84 4.65
N ALA A 62 -13.36 -12.13 4.30
CA ALA A 62 -12.21 -12.96 4.64
C ALA A 62 -10.93 -12.60 3.86
N ARG A 63 -11.06 -12.04 2.65
CA ARG A 63 -9.94 -11.74 1.73
C ARG A 63 -9.81 -10.28 1.34
N GLY A 64 -10.66 -9.39 1.84
CA GLY A 64 -10.53 -7.94 1.66
C GLY A 64 -9.23 -7.37 2.24
N ASP A 65 -8.64 -8.08 3.19
CA ASP A 65 -7.45 -7.65 3.93
C ASP A 65 -6.17 -7.59 3.09
N SER A 66 -6.17 -8.22 1.90
CA SER A 66 -5.01 -8.16 1.00
C SER A 66 -4.69 -6.72 0.54
N MET A 67 -5.66 -5.81 0.54
CA MET A 67 -5.41 -4.39 0.25
C MET A 67 -4.79 -3.64 1.43
N ALA A 68 -5.27 -3.90 2.66
CA ALA A 68 -4.77 -3.23 3.86
C ALA A 68 -3.33 -3.66 4.17
N GLU A 69 -3.01 -4.94 4.01
CA GLU A 69 -1.66 -5.44 4.30
C GLU A 69 -0.62 -4.94 3.31
N ARG A 70 -0.95 -4.91 2.01
CA ARG A 70 -0.03 -4.34 0.99
C ARG A 70 0.17 -2.84 1.18
N GLU A 71 -0.86 -2.12 1.60
CA GLU A 71 -0.75 -0.68 1.88
C GLU A 71 0.11 -0.43 3.12
N ARG A 72 -0.05 -1.23 4.19
CA ARG A 72 0.84 -1.16 5.37
C ARG A 72 2.30 -1.43 5.01
N GLN A 73 2.58 -2.44 4.19
CA GLN A 73 3.94 -2.75 3.76
C GLN A 73 4.53 -1.64 2.88
N ARG A 74 3.76 -1.11 1.92
CA ARG A 74 4.18 0.03 1.10
C ARG A 74 4.44 1.29 1.91
N GLN A 75 3.60 1.59 2.90
CA GLN A 75 3.81 2.72 3.79
C GLN A 75 5.04 2.53 4.68
N ALA A 76 5.28 1.30 5.17
CA ALA A 76 6.49 0.99 5.93
C ALA A 76 7.77 1.14 5.09
N ASP A 77 7.76 0.69 3.83
CA ASP A 77 8.89 0.83 2.91
C ASP A 77 9.12 2.30 2.50
N ALA A 78 8.05 3.05 2.21
CA ALA A 78 8.14 4.48 1.92
C ALA A 78 8.66 5.30 3.12
N MET A 79 8.25 4.95 4.35
CA MET A 79 8.79 5.57 5.56
C MET A 79 10.29 5.29 5.74
N ARG A 80 10.76 4.08 5.39
CA ARG A 80 12.19 3.73 5.44
C ARG A 80 12.99 4.53 4.42
N GLU A 81 12.54 4.60 3.16
CA GLU A 81 13.21 5.40 2.13
C GLU A 81 13.25 6.89 2.50
N HIS A 82 12.17 7.44 3.06
CA HIS A 82 12.17 8.82 3.52
C HIS A 82 13.09 9.06 4.73
N ALA A 83 13.14 8.13 5.68
CA ALA A 83 14.06 8.23 6.82
C ALA A 83 15.52 8.17 6.39
N ASP A 84 15.87 7.31 5.44
CA ASP A 84 17.22 7.18 4.89
C ASP A 84 17.60 8.40 4.05
N TYR A 85 16.68 8.94 3.24
CA TYR A 85 16.89 10.20 2.52
C TYR A 85 17.12 11.36 3.50
N ILE A 86 16.25 11.53 4.50
CA ILE A 86 16.42 12.59 5.52
C ILE A 86 17.74 12.40 6.25
N ARG A 87 18.15 11.19 6.61
CA ARG A 87 19.46 10.94 7.22
C ARG A 87 20.62 11.31 6.30
N SER A 88 20.49 11.04 4.99
CA SER A 88 21.51 11.36 3.99
C SER A 88 21.64 12.85 3.69
N VAL A 89 20.54 13.62 3.78
CA VAL A 89 20.52 15.05 3.46
C VAL A 89 20.62 15.94 4.71
N ALA A 90 20.02 15.53 5.83
CA ALA A 90 20.08 16.24 7.12
C ALA A 90 21.29 15.86 7.97
N GLY A 91 22.09 14.88 7.54
CA GLY A 91 23.45 14.69 8.04
C GLY A 91 24.36 15.81 7.55
N THR A 92 24.11 17.05 7.98
CA THR A 92 25.06 18.14 7.81
C THR A 92 26.30 17.72 8.58
N SER A 93 27.33 17.30 7.85
CA SER A 93 28.61 16.94 8.47
C SER A 93 29.07 18.12 9.35
N PRO A 94 29.68 17.90 10.51
CA PRO A 94 30.28 18.95 11.33
C PRO A 94 31.13 19.94 10.50
N SER A 95 31.82 19.45 9.48
CA SER A 95 32.55 20.26 8.50
C SER A 95 31.66 21.22 7.70
N ALA A 96 30.48 20.79 7.25
CA ALA A 96 29.57 21.64 6.48
C ALA A 96 28.91 22.73 7.35
N GLU A 97 28.64 22.46 8.63
CA GLU A 97 28.18 23.49 9.57
C GLU A 97 29.28 24.52 9.86
N ILE A 98 30.53 24.07 10.03
CA ILE A 98 31.68 24.95 10.24
C ILE A 98 31.98 25.80 9.01
N ASP A 99 31.89 25.23 7.80
CA ASP A 99 32.08 25.95 6.54
C ASP A 99 30.98 27.02 6.33
N GLN A 100 29.73 26.71 6.67
CA GLN A 100 28.64 27.69 6.61
C GLN A 100 28.83 28.82 7.64
N ALA A 101 29.28 28.49 8.85
CA ALA A 101 29.61 29.48 9.87
C ALA A 101 30.80 30.38 9.46
N ALA A 102 31.80 29.82 8.75
CA ALA A 102 32.93 30.59 8.24
C ALA A 102 32.48 31.60 7.17
N GLY A 103 31.56 31.21 6.28
CA GLY A 103 30.96 32.12 5.31
C GLY A 103 30.19 33.29 5.95
N LEU A 104 29.50 33.04 7.07
CA LEU A 104 28.81 34.10 7.84
C LEU A 104 29.80 35.07 8.51
N LEU A 105 30.95 34.57 8.96
CA LEU A 105 32.01 35.39 9.54
C LEU A 105 32.65 36.29 8.46
N ASP A 106 32.95 35.72 7.29
CA ASP A 106 33.51 36.48 6.15
C ASP A 106 32.53 37.51 5.60
N ALA A 107 31.22 37.22 5.64
CA ALA A 107 30.16 38.16 5.31
C ALA A 107 29.95 39.25 6.38
N GLY A 108 30.62 39.15 7.53
CA GLY A 108 30.47 40.07 8.66
C GLY A 108 29.11 39.99 9.35
N VAL A 109 28.35 38.91 9.14
CA VAL A 109 27.02 38.68 9.74
C VAL A 109 27.15 38.24 11.19
N ILE A 110 28.24 37.53 11.53
CA ILE A 110 28.56 37.08 12.88
C ILE A 110 29.97 37.53 13.27
N SER A 111 30.21 37.66 14.58
CA SER A 111 31.52 37.94 15.15
C SER A 111 32.38 36.67 15.28
N ARG A 112 33.69 36.85 15.49
CA ARG A 112 34.62 35.72 15.74
C ARG A 112 34.23 34.89 16.96
N GLU A 113 33.75 35.54 18.02
CA GLU A 113 33.32 34.87 19.25
C GLU A 113 32.09 33.98 19.00
N GLU A 114 31.14 34.44 18.18
CA GLU A 114 29.97 33.66 17.77
C GLU A 114 30.34 32.49 16.84
N PHE A 115 31.31 32.69 15.94
CA PHE A 115 31.85 31.63 15.11
C PHE A 115 32.52 30.52 15.93
N ASP A 116 33.37 30.88 16.90
CA ASP A 116 34.06 29.90 17.74
C ASP A 116 33.07 29.11 18.62
N ALA A 117 31.99 29.73 19.09
CA ALA A 117 30.91 29.07 19.80
C ALA A 117 30.14 28.06 18.92
N LEU A 118 29.85 28.42 17.66
CA LEU A 118 29.20 27.52 16.69
C LEU A 118 30.11 26.35 16.31
N LYS A 119 31.39 26.60 16.08
CA LYS A 119 32.39 25.58 15.80
C LYS A 119 32.54 24.58 16.94
N ALA A 120 32.58 25.04 18.18
CA ALA A 120 32.65 24.17 19.35
C ALA A 120 31.39 23.29 19.48
N LYS A 121 30.21 23.82 19.12
CA LYS A 121 28.94 23.09 19.15
C LYS A 121 28.85 22.00 18.08
N SER A 122 29.35 22.25 16.87
CA SER A 122 29.34 21.25 15.79
C SER A 122 30.39 20.16 15.96
N LEU A 123 31.44 20.38 16.78
CA LEU A 123 32.50 19.42 17.09
C LEU A 123 32.24 18.55 18.34
N ALA A 124 31.17 18.83 19.09
CA ALA A 124 30.77 18.12 20.32
C ALA A 124 29.82 16.96 20.00
#